data_AF-A0AAD9RDA2-F1
#
_entry.id   AF-A0AAD9RDA2-F1
#
_cell.length_a   1.000
_cell.length_b   1.000
_cell.length_c   1.000
_cell.angle_alpha   90.00
_cell.angle_beta   90.00
_cell.angle_gamma   90.00
#
_symmetry.space_group_name_H-M   'P 1'
#
loop_
_entity.id
_entity.type
_entity.pdbx_description
1 polymer ?
#
loop_
_entity_poly.entity_id
_entity_poly.type
_entity_poly.pdbx_seq_one_letter_code
_entity_poly.pdbx_strand_id
1 'polypeptide(L)'
;MSSYSSPLRRALKWYRKLAFDLLLNTAVVNALHMYQSVTGTKISITMLRKQLVAALTQHSHEQTPVEAGASRRIHKLGEKEGKAHKVRKYCAECYSTNVKMLGRDIAKKNTKKVVTYCDMCKSQPHFCLQCFNKLH
;
A
#
# COMPACT_ATOMS: atom_id res chain seq x y z
N MET A 1 30.70 -15.15 -11.59
CA MET A 1 29.98 -13.93 -12.04
C MET A 1 28.67 -13.64 -11.28
N SER A 2 28.15 -14.51 -10.40
CA SER A 2 26.91 -14.24 -9.63
C SER A 2 27.12 -13.35 -8.38
N SER A 3 28.30 -13.41 -7.74
CA SER A 3 28.59 -12.72 -6.48
C SER A 3 28.47 -11.19 -6.52
N TYR A 4 28.78 -10.56 -7.65
CA TYR A 4 28.77 -9.09 -7.82
C TYR A 4 27.37 -8.51 -8.10
N SER A 5 26.37 -9.35 -8.35
CA SER A 5 25.03 -8.90 -8.78
C SER A 5 23.94 -9.85 -8.28
N SER A 6 24.05 -10.28 -7.03
CA SER A 6 23.10 -11.23 -6.45
C SER A 6 21.76 -10.54 -6.14
N PRO A 7 20.62 -11.06 -6.59
CA PRO A 7 19.30 -10.55 -6.22
C PRO A 7 18.89 -10.95 -4.79
N LEU A 8 19.74 -11.68 -4.06
CA LEU A 8 19.41 -12.26 -2.77
C LEU A 8 19.26 -11.18 -1.69
N ARG A 9 18.16 -11.25 -0.94
CA ARG A 9 17.86 -10.36 0.20
C ARG A 9 17.91 -11.15 1.51
N ARG A 10 18.37 -10.50 2.60
CA ARG A 10 18.61 -11.12 3.92
C ARG A 10 17.40 -11.91 4.46
N ALA A 11 16.18 -11.43 4.18
CA ALA A 11 14.92 -11.95 4.75
C ALA A 11 14.32 -13.20 4.07
N LEU A 12 14.93 -13.75 3.00
CA LEU A 12 14.34 -14.89 2.29
C LEU A 12 14.72 -16.25 2.95
N LYS A 13 13.74 -17.16 3.01
CA LYS A 13 13.98 -18.58 3.37
C LYS A 13 14.99 -19.19 2.40
N TRP A 14 15.86 -20.07 2.90
CA TRP A 14 17.04 -20.58 2.16
C TRP A 14 16.69 -21.16 0.78
N TYR A 15 15.59 -21.89 0.66
CA TYR A 15 15.18 -22.51 -0.60
C TYR A 15 14.74 -21.46 -1.65
N ARG A 16 14.15 -20.34 -1.22
CA ARG A 16 13.80 -19.23 -2.13
C ARG A 16 15.04 -18.54 -2.66
N LYS A 17 16.07 -18.39 -1.82
CA LYS A 17 17.38 -17.86 -2.23
C LYS A 17 17.99 -18.73 -3.32
N LEU A 18 17.95 -20.06 -3.15
CA LEU A 18 18.45 -21.02 -4.13
C LEU A 18 17.66 -20.96 -5.45
N ALA A 19 16.33 -20.90 -5.38
CA ALA A 19 15.49 -20.77 -6.57
C ALA A 19 15.78 -19.47 -7.35
N PHE A 20 15.89 -18.33 -6.68
CA PHE A 20 16.22 -17.07 -7.36
C PHE A 20 17.62 -17.08 -7.96
N ASP A 21 18.62 -17.59 -7.26
CA ASP A 21 19.99 -17.62 -7.77
C ASP A 21 20.13 -18.57 -8.96
N LEU A 22 19.49 -19.75 -8.89
CA LEU A 22 19.56 -20.74 -9.96
C LEU A 22 18.74 -20.30 -11.18
N LEU A 23 17.45 -20.01 -10.98
CA LEU A 23 16.53 -19.80 -12.09
C LEU A 23 16.78 -18.46 -12.77
N LEU A 24 16.97 -17.37 -12.01
CA LEU A 24 17.10 -16.05 -12.61
C LEU A 24 18.46 -15.87 -13.29
N ASN A 25 19.56 -16.30 -12.68
CA ASN A 25 20.86 -16.17 -13.35
C ASN A 25 20.96 -17.05 -14.59
N THR A 26 20.46 -18.29 -14.52
CA THR A 26 20.44 -19.18 -15.69
C THR A 26 19.57 -18.62 -16.81
N ALA A 27 18.37 -18.14 -16.48
CA ALA A 27 17.49 -17.51 -17.47
C ALA A 27 18.13 -16.29 -18.13
N VAL A 28 18.79 -15.41 -17.36
CA VAL A 28 19.43 -14.20 -17.90
C VAL A 28 20.63 -14.53 -18.81
N VAL A 29 21.42 -15.55 -18.46
CA VAL A 29 22.55 -15.98 -19.29
C VAL A 29 22.05 -16.62 -20.59
N ASN A 30 21.02 -17.47 -20.52
CA ASN A 30 20.41 -18.05 -21.72
C ASN A 30 19.78 -16.98 -22.61
N ALA A 31 19.10 -15.99 -22.03
CA ALA A 31 18.55 -14.85 -22.75
C ALA A 31 19.65 -14.01 -23.43
N LEU A 32 20.81 -13.81 -22.77
CA LEU A 32 21.96 -13.14 -23.38
C LEU A 32 22.45 -13.88 -24.63
N HIS A 33 22.60 -15.20 -24.52
CA HIS A 33 23.05 -16.01 -25.64
C HIS A 33 22.06 -15.92 -26.82
N MET A 34 20.77 -16.06 -26.55
CA MET A 34 19.72 -15.91 -27.56
C MET A 34 19.72 -14.52 -28.19
N TYR A 35 19.84 -13.46 -27.39
CA TYR A 35 19.88 -12.08 -27.88
C TYR A 35 21.06 -11.85 -28.83
N GLN A 36 22.25 -12.33 -28.45
CA GLN A 36 23.46 -12.21 -29.27
C GLN A 36 23.34 -13.01 -30.57
N SER A 37 22.74 -14.20 -30.52
CA SER A 37 22.51 -15.04 -31.71
C SER A 37 21.51 -14.42 -32.68
N VAL A 38 20.46 -13.76 -32.20
CA VAL A 38 19.42 -13.16 -33.04
C VAL A 38 19.82 -11.79 -33.59
N THR A 39 20.42 -10.93 -32.77
CA THR A 39 20.78 -9.56 -33.19
C THR A 39 22.18 -9.47 -33.80
N GLY A 40 23.04 -10.48 -33.62
CA GLY A 40 24.45 -10.43 -34.03
C GLY A 40 25.30 -9.45 -33.21
N THR A 41 24.73 -8.80 -32.20
CA THR A 41 25.43 -7.78 -31.40
C THR A 41 25.99 -8.39 -30.12
N LYS A 42 27.28 -8.17 -29.88
CA LYS A 42 27.93 -8.60 -28.63
C LYS A 42 27.74 -7.52 -27.55
N ILE A 43 26.81 -7.76 -26.64
CA ILE A 43 26.61 -6.94 -25.44
C ILE A 43 27.10 -7.65 -24.18
N SER A 44 27.50 -6.90 -23.16
CA SER A 44 27.85 -7.46 -21.86
C SER A 44 26.61 -7.86 -21.07
N ILE A 45 26.76 -8.85 -20.18
CA ILE A 45 25.67 -9.28 -19.28
C ILE A 45 25.15 -8.14 -18.40
N THR A 46 26.01 -7.18 -18.03
CA THR A 46 25.61 -6.00 -17.25
C THR A 46 24.74 -5.05 -18.06
N MET A 47 25.05 -4.86 -19.34
CA MET A 47 24.24 -4.05 -20.24
C MET A 47 22.87 -4.68 -20.50
N LEU A 48 22.84 -6.00 -20.75
CA LEU A 48 21.58 -6.73 -20.89
C LEU A 48 20.71 -6.60 -19.63
N ARG A 49 21.29 -6.76 -18.43
CA ARG A 49 20.55 -6.59 -17.17
C ARG A 49 19.98 -5.18 -17.03
N LYS A 50 20.72 -4.14 -17.42
CA LYS A 50 20.20 -2.76 -17.42
C LYS A 50 19.02 -2.61 -18.38
N GLN A 51 19.13 -3.14 -19.59
CA GLN A 51 18.05 -3.11 -20.58
C GLN A 51 16.82 -3.90 -20.11
N LEU A 52 17.02 -5.07 -19.49
CA LEU A 52 15.95 -5.88 -18.91
C LEU A 52 15.24 -5.13 -17.78
N VAL A 53 15.99 -4.53 -16.85
CA VAL A 53 15.39 -3.71 -15.78
C VAL A 53 14.63 -2.55 -16.38
N ALA A 54 15.22 -1.82 -17.35
CA ALA A 54 14.54 -0.73 -18.03
C ALA A 54 13.24 -1.21 -18.68
N ALA A 55 13.25 -2.27 -19.48
CA ALA A 55 12.06 -2.82 -20.13
C ALA A 55 10.99 -3.31 -19.15
N LEU A 56 11.39 -3.95 -18.03
CA LEU A 56 10.44 -4.47 -17.03
C LEU A 56 9.87 -3.38 -16.10
N THR A 57 10.60 -2.28 -15.92
CA THR A 57 10.19 -1.15 -15.04
C THR A 57 9.64 0.04 -15.81
N GLN A 58 9.85 0.10 -17.12
CA GLN A 58 9.17 1.01 -18.02
C GLN A 58 7.72 0.57 -18.09
N HIS A 59 6.93 1.06 -17.14
CA HIS A 59 5.50 1.16 -17.31
C HIS A 59 5.28 1.95 -18.60
N SER A 60 4.71 1.32 -19.62
CA SER A 60 3.97 2.08 -20.61
C SER A 60 3.03 2.99 -19.81
N HIS A 61 3.07 4.28 -20.10
CA HIS A 61 2.08 5.23 -19.59
C HIS A 61 0.68 4.95 -20.20
N GLU A 62 0.52 3.80 -20.85
CA GLU A 62 -0.76 3.13 -21.05
C GLU A 62 -1.17 2.56 -19.72
N GLN A 63 -2.11 3.27 -19.12
CA GLN A 63 -2.96 2.83 -18.02
C GLN A 63 -3.21 1.32 -18.13
N THR A 64 -2.38 0.52 -17.48
CA THR A 64 -2.83 -0.78 -17.02
C THR A 64 -4.09 -0.46 -16.21
N PRO A 65 -5.27 -1.01 -16.56
CA PRO A 65 -6.35 -1.00 -15.60
C PRO A 65 -5.74 -1.69 -14.41
N VAL A 66 -5.49 -0.92 -13.35
CA VAL A 66 -5.13 -1.46 -12.05
C VAL A 66 -6.26 -2.43 -11.77
N GLU A 67 -6.02 -3.72 -12.01
CA GLU A 67 -6.87 -4.76 -11.49
C GLU A 67 -7.00 -4.41 -10.02
N ALA A 68 -8.22 -4.09 -9.63
CA ALA A 68 -8.57 -3.57 -8.33
C ALA A 68 -8.39 -4.67 -7.27
N GLY A 69 -7.16 -5.15 -7.09
CA GLY A 69 -6.69 -5.71 -5.84
C GLY A 69 -6.68 -4.56 -4.86
N ALA A 70 -7.85 -4.28 -4.27
CA ALA A 70 -8.14 -3.28 -3.26
C ALA A 70 -6.88 -2.63 -2.69
N SER A 71 -6.47 -1.50 -3.27
CA SER A 71 -5.73 -0.51 -2.50
C SER A 71 -6.69 -0.14 -1.38
N ARG A 72 -6.59 -0.86 -0.25
CA ARG A 72 -7.31 -0.53 0.97
C ARG A 72 -6.90 0.91 1.21
N ARG A 73 -7.81 1.83 0.94
CA ARG A 73 -7.66 3.23 1.33
C ARG A 73 -7.44 3.16 2.82
N ILE A 74 -6.19 3.32 3.27
CA ILE A 74 -5.85 3.14 4.69
C ILE A 74 -6.41 4.36 5.39
N HIS A 75 -7.60 4.24 5.95
CA HIS A 75 -8.18 5.29 6.76
C HIS A 75 -7.29 5.49 7.99
N LYS A 76 -7.03 6.76 8.32
CA LYS A 76 -6.30 7.14 9.53
C LYS A 76 -7.21 7.98 10.41
N LEU A 77 -7.04 7.83 11.71
CA LEU A 77 -7.70 8.67 12.71
C LEU A 77 -6.76 9.83 13.03
N GLY A 78 -7.05 11.01 12.47
CA GLY A 78 -6.31 12.23 12.73
C GLY A 78 -6.93 13.06 13.85
N GLU A 79 -6.19 14.00 14.41
CA GLU A 79 -6.70 15.00 15.36
C GLU A 79 -6.95 16.33 14.66
N LYS A 80 -8.06 17.00 15.00
CA LYS A 80 -8.42 18.29 14.41
C LYS A 80 -7.66 19.42 15.09
N GLU A 81 -7.03 20.28 14.31
CA GLU A 81 -6.25 21.42 14.81
C GLU A 81 -7.13 22.45 15.51
N GLY A 82 -6.66 22.96 16.66
CA GLY A 82 -7.30 24.02 17.42
C GLY A 82 -7.65 23.63 18.86
N LYS A 83 -8.22 24.59 19.61
CA LYS A 83 -8.60 24.36 21.02
C LYS A 83 -9.69 23.28 21.09
N ALA A 84 -9.45 22.22 21.89
CA ALA A 84 -10.33 21.06 21.98
C ALA A 84 -11.83 21.39 22.17
N HIS A 85 -12.17 22.38 22.99
CA HIS A 85 -13.57 22.77 23.22
C HIS A 85 -14.27 23.34 21.99
N LYS A 86 -13.53 23.94 21.05
CA LYS A 86 -14.06 24.53 19.80
C LYS A 86 -14.20 23.48 18.70
N VAL A 87 -13.29 22.51 18.65
CA VAL A 87 -13.17 21.56 17.54
C VAL A 87 -13.85 20.23 17.81
N ARG A 88 -14.02 19.86 19.09
CA ARG A 88 -14.66 18.58 19.45
C ARG A 88 -16.09 18.50 18.94
N LYS A 89 -16.42 17.39 18.29
CA LYS A 89 -17.80 17.04 17.88
C LYS A 89 -18.19 15.70 18.48
N TYR A 90 -19.48 15.39 18.49
CA TYR A 90 -19.94 14.06 18.91
C TYR A 90 -19.36 12.99 17.99
N CYS A 91 -18.98 11.84 18.55
CA CYS A 91 -18.66 10.67 17.73
C CYS A 91 -19.90 10.31 16.88
N ALA A 92 -19.74 10.24 15.57
CA ALA A 92 -20.85 10.09 14.62
C ALA A 92 -21.65 8.79 14.89
N GLU A 93 -20.93 7.68 15.09
CA GLU A 93 -21.55 6.37 15.31
C GLU A 93 -22.20 6.25 16.70
N CYS A 94 -21.53 6.72 17.76
CA CYS A 94 -22.11 6.74 19.10
C CYS A 94 -23.37 7.62 19.14
N TYR A 95 -23.34 8.80 18.49
CA TYR A 95 -24.48 9.70 18.44
C TYR A 95 -25.66 9.05 17.71
N SER A 96 -25.41 8.49 16.52
CA SER A 96 -26.41 7.78 15.71
C SER A 96 -27.06 6.63 16.50
N THR A 97 -26.24 5.81 17.16
CA THR A 97 -26.71 4.69 18.00
C THR A 97 -27.57 5.19 19.16
N ASN A 98 -27.11 6.19 19.89
CA ASN A 98 -27.83 6.72 21.04
C ASN A 98 -29.14 7.41 20.63
N VAL A 99 -29.19 8.10 19.49
CA VAL A 99 -30.43 8.70 18.97
C VAL A 99 -31.46 7.62 18.66
N LYS A 100 -31.05 6.49 18.07
CA LYS A 100 -31.93 5.37 17.77
C LYS A 100 -32.47 4.69 19.04
N MET A 101 -31.67 4.56 20.09
CA MET A 101 -32.08 3.86 21.32
C MET A 101 -32.83 4.74 22.33
N LEU A 102 -32.40 5.99 22.50
CA LEU A 102 -32.81 6.85 23.64
C LEU A 102 -33.45 8.17 23.20
N GLY A 103 -33.54 8.43 21.89
CA GLY A 103 -33.98 9.71 21.37
C GLY A 103 -32.91 10.80 21.46
N ARG A 104 -33.19 11.93 20.81
CA ARG A 104 -32.20 13.00 20.55
C ARG A 104 -31.65 13.65 21.81
N ASP A 105 -32.51 13.95 22.78
CA ASP A 105 -32.12 14.76 23.93
C ASP A 105 -31.25 13.99 24.92
N ILE A 106 -31.56 12.71 25.11
CA ILE A 106 -30.74 11.80 25.93
C ILE A 106 -29.42 11.48 25.20
N ALA A 107 -29.47 11.28 23.88
CA ALA A 107 -28.27 11.01 23.09
C ALA A 107 -27.23 12.14 23.16
N LYS A 108 -27.65 13.40 23.16
CA LYS A 108 -26.73 14.54 23.30
C LYS A 108 -25.97 14.57 24.63
N LYS A 109 -26.58 14.07 25.70
CA LYS A 109 -25.98 14.02 27.04
C LYS A 109 -25.02 12.84 27.19
N ASN A 110 -25.40 11.69 26.64
CA ASN A 110 -24.66 10.44 26.80
C ASN A 110 -23.54 10.25 25.76
N THR A 111 -23.59 10.96 24.63
CA THR A 111 -22.59 10.78 23.57
C THR A 111 -21.30 11.54 23.86
N LYS A 112 -20.17 10.84 23.82
CA LYS A 112 -18.84 11.44 23.95
C LYS A 112 -18.53 12.38 22.78
N LYS A 113 -17.97 13.56 23.10
CA LYS A 113 -17.34 14.47 22.13
C LYS A 113 -15.85 14.15 21.98
N VAL A 114 -15.38 14.09 20.74
CA VAL A 114 -14.01 13.75 20.36
C VAL A 114 -13.45 14.79 19.40
N VAL A 115 -12.13 14.97 19.42
CA VAL A 115 -11.39 15.85 18.48
C VAL A 115 -10.87 15.09 17.27
N THR A 116 -10.95 13.76 17.32
CA THR A 116 -10.44 12.84 16.30
C THR A 116 -11.42 12.66 15.15
N TYR A 117 -10.92 12.65 13.92
CA TYR A 117 -11.71 12.52 12.70
C TYR A 117 -11.00 11.68 11.64
N CYS A 118 -11.75 11.17 10.68
CA CYS A 118 -11.20 10.49 9.50
C CYS A 118 -11.19 11.45 8.31
N ASP A 119 -10.01 11.75 7.77
CA ASP A 119 -9.79 12.63 6.62
C ASP A 119 -10.22 12.00 5.28
N MET A 120 -10.14 10.68 5.19
CA MET A 120 -10.42 9.86 4.01
C MET A 120 -11.91 9.65 3.72
N CYS A 121 -12.77 9.92 4.69
CA CYS A 121 -14.23 9.79 4.55
C CYS A 121 -14.83 11.08 3.98
N LYS A 122 -15.82 10.95 3.07
CA LYS A 122 -16.44 12.08 2.34
C LYS A 122 -16.88 13.25 3.24
N SER A 123 -17.40 12.96 4.43
CA SER A 123 -17.93 13.96 5.37
C SER A 123 -16.98 14.32 6.51
N GLN A 124 -15.75 13.80 6.49
CA GLN A 124 -14.77 13.92 7.57
C GLN A 124 -15.38 13.71 8.98
N PRO A 125 -16.06 12.56 9.20
CA PRO A 125 -16.76 12.28 10.44
C PRO A 125 -15.81 12.17 11.62
N HIS A 126 -16.30 12.58 12.79
CA HIS A 126 -15.56 12.47 14.05
C HIS A 126 -15.84 11.11 14.68
N PHE A 127 -14.80 10.41 15.12
CA PHE A 127 -14.91 9.07 15.69
C PHE A 127 -14.10 8.95 16.97
N CYS A 128 -14.65 8.26 17.98
CA CYS A 128 -13.83 7.70 19.04
C CYS A 128 -13.03 6.50 18.49
N LEU A 129 -11.95 6.13 19.18
CA LEU A 129 -11.09 5.02 18.76
C LEU A 129 -11.86 3.71 18.54
N GLN A 130 -12.80 3.39 19.43
CA GLN A 130 -13.61 2.17 19.34
C GLN A 130 -14.48 2.15 18.08
N CYS A 131 -15.17 3.26 17.77
CA CYS A 131 -16.00 3.35 16.57
C CYS A 131 -15.16 3.38 15.30
N PHE A 132 -13.97 4.00 15.35
CA PHE A 132 -13.06 4.01 14.22
C PHE A 132 -12.61 2.60 13.85
N ASN A 133 -12.10 1.82 14.82
CA ASN A 133 -11.63 0.44 14.63
C ASN A 133 -12.75 -0.54 14.24
N LYS A 134 -14.02 -0.21 14.52
CA LYS A 134 -15.17 -1.03 14.11
C LYS A 134 -15.55 -0.79 12.65
N LEU A 135 -15.36 0.43 12.16
CA LEU A 135 -15.82 0.87 10.84
C LEU A 135 -14.73 0.88 9.76
N HIS A 136 -13.46 0.83 10.15
CA HIS A 136 -12.27 0.84 9.28
C HIS A 136 -11.29 -0.26 9.70
#